data_AF-A0A835B344-F1
#
_entry.id   AF-A0A835B344-F1
#
_cell.length_a   1.000
_cell.length_b   1.000
_cell.length_c   1.000
_cell.angle_alpha   90.00
_cell.angle_beta   90.00
_cell.angle_gamma   90.00
#
_symmetry.space_group_name_H-M   'P 1'
#
loop_
_entity.id
_entity.type
_entity.pdbx_description
1 polymer ?
#
loop_
_entity_poly.entity_id
_entity_poly.type
_entity_poly.pdbx_seq_one_letter_code
_entity_poly.pdbx_strand_id
1 'polypeptide(L)'
;MADFALGLTKTALEGTLSRVQSAIEEEGKLKVTVQNDLVFITGEFQMMQSFLEVASKERANNKVVKTWVRQLRDLALDVEDCVEFVVQLDNSSSWSWMWRVLPSCMAPSRHLDDAVDEMKQLKARVEDVSHRNARYNLISDSGSKHVSNRQPRP
;
A
#
# COMPACT_ATOMS: atom_id res chain seq x y z
N MET A 1 -27.95 -41.25 -26.90
CA MET A 1 -26.59 -40.65 -26.95
C MET A 1 -26.64 -39.12 -27.03
N ALA A 2 -27.53 -38.52 -27.83
CA ALA A 2 -27.64 -37.06 -27.95
C ALA A 2 -27.98 -36.34 -26.64
N ASP A 3 -28.93 -36.84 -25.84
CA ASP A 3 -29.34 -36.18 -24.59
C ASP A 3 -28.23 -36.16 -23.52
N PHE A 4 -27.39 -37.20 -23.50
CA PHE A 4 -26.24 -37.28 -22.62
C PHE A 4 -25.16 -36.26 -23.02
N ALA A 5 -24.82 -36.18 -24.30
CA ALA A 5 -23.88 -35.19 -24.82
C ALA A 5 -24.39 -33.75 -24.59
N LEU A 6 -25.69 -33.51 -24.75
CA LEU A 6 -26.33 -32.22 -24.46
C LEU A 6 -26.23 -31.85 -22.98
N GLY A 7 -26.50 -32.80 -22.07
CA GLY A 7 -26.35 -32.61 -20.63
C GLY A 7 -24.93 -32.23 -20.22
N LEU A 8 -23.93 -32.97 -20.71
CA LEU A 8 -22.52 -32.66 -20.45
C LEU A 8 -22.11 -31.27 -20.97
N THR A 9 -22.57 -30.92 -22.18
CA THR A 9 -22.28 -29.61 -22.78
C THR A 9 -22.88 -28.47 -21.95
N LYS A 10 -24.11 -28.62 -21.45
CA LYS A 10 -24.76 -27.64 -20.58
C LYS A 10 -23.96 -27.41 -19.30
N THR A 11 -23.58 -28.49 -18.60
CA THR A 11 -22.79 -28.40 -17.36
C THR A 11 -21.41 -27.77 -17.61
N ALA A 12 -20.74 -28.11 -18.71
CA ALA A 12 -19.46 -27.51 -19.07
C ALA A 12 -19.59 -26.00 -19.34
N LEU A 13 -20.66 -25.58 -20.04
CA LEU A 13 -20.94 -24.17 -20.30
C LEU A 13 -21.24 -23.39 -19.01
N GLU A 14 -22.12 -23.91 -18.15
CA GLU A 14 -22.44 -23.32 -16.85
C GLU A 14 -21.18 -23.17 -15.98
N GLY A 15 -20.36 -24.22 -15.91
CA GLY A 15 -19.10 -24.19 -15.17
C GLY A 15 -18.05 -23.25 -15.76
N THR A 16 -18.08 -23.00 -17.07
CA THR A 16 -17.17 -22.04 -17.73
C THR A 16 -17.63 -20.61 -17.48
N LEU A 17 -18.93 -20.34 -17.65
CA LEU A 17 -19.52 -19.02 -17.38
C LEU A 17 -19.29 -18.59 -15.92
N SER A 18 -19.51 -19.50 -14.97
CA SER A 18 -19.26 -19.23 -13.54
C SER A 18 -17.79 -18.87 -13.26
N ARG A 19 -16.83 -19.58 -13.88
CA ARG A 19 -15.40 -19.28 -13.72
C ARG A 19 -15.02 -17.93 -14.32
N VAL A 20 -15.52 -17.63 -15.52
CA VAL A 20 -15.29 -16.34 -16.18
C VAL A 20 -15.83 -15.19 -15.33
N GLN A 21 -17.07 -15.33 -14.82
CA GLN A 21 -17.68 -14.31 -13.97
C GLN A 21 -16.87 -14.10 -12.68
N SER A 22 -16.48 -15.17 -12.00
CA SER A 22 -15.66 -15.09 -10.79
C SER A 22 -14.29 -14.44 -11.04
N ALA A 23 -13.64 -14.72 -12.17
CA ALA A 23 -12.38 -14.10 -12.55
C ALA A 23 -12.49 -12.58 -12.73
N ILE A 24 -13.57 -12.12 -13.37
CA ILE A 24 -13.86 -10.68 -13.58
C ILE A 24 -14.14 -10.01 -12.23
N GLU A 25 -14.96 -10.61 -11.37
CA GLU A 25 -15.31 -10.08 -10.05
C GLU A 25 -14.08 -9.96 -9.14
N GLU A 26 -13.22 -10.99 -9.08
CA GLU A 26 -12.00 -10.96 -8.27
C GLU A 26 -10.99 -9.91 -8.77
N GLU A 27 -10.80 -9.79 -10.09
CA GLU A 27 -9.95 -8.72 -10.63
C GLU A 27 -10.49 -7.33 -10.26
N GLY A 28 -11.79 -7.11 -10.38
CA GLY A 28 -12.43 -5.85 -9.98
C GLY A 28 -12.20 -5.53 -8.50
N LYS A 29 -12.37 -6.51 -7.62
CA LYS A 29 -12.13 -6.36 -6.18
C LYS A 29 -10.68 -6.02 -5.86
N LEU A 30 -9.72 -6.64 -6.53
CA LEU A 30 -8.30 -6.36 -6.34
C LEU A 30 -7.94 -4.95 -6.79
N LYS A 31 -8.45 -4.50 -7.96
CA LYS A 31 -8.25 -3.12 -8.43
C LYS A 31 -8.80 -2.10 -7.43
N VAL A 32 -10.01 -2.33 -6.88
CA VAL A 32 -10.59 -1.47 -5.83
C VAL A 32 -9.73 -1.47 -4.55
N THR A 33 -9.17 -2.62 -4.18
CA THR A 33 -8.29 -2.72 -2.99
C THR A 33 -7.03 -1.88 -3.16
N VAL A 34 -6.33 -2.00 -4.29
CA VAL A 34 -5.14 -1.19 -4.61
C VAL A 34 -5.48 0.30 -4.61
N GLN A 35 -6.60 0.68 -5.23
CA GLN A 35 -7.04 2.08 -5.26
C GLN A 35 -7.26 2.64 -3.83
N ASN A 36 -7.93 1.88 -2.96
CA ASN A 36 -8.19 2.31 -1.58
C ASN A 36 -6.89 2.46 -0.78
N ASP A 37 -5.95 1.53 -0.94
CA ASP A 37 -4.66 1.61 -0.25
C ASP A 37 -3.82 2.79 -0.76
N LEU A 38 -3.84 3.08 -2.07
CA LEU A 38 -3.19 4.28 -2.63
C LEU A 38 -3.77 5.58 -2.08
N VAL A 39 -5.10 5.68 -1.97
CA VAL A 39 -5.76 6.85 -1.38
C VAL A 39 -5.31 7.04 0.07
N PHE A 40 -5.25 5.96 0.84
CA PHE A 40 -4.77 6.00 2.23
C PHE A 40 -3.31 6.47 2.32
N ILE A 41 -2.42 5.84 1.55
CA ILE A 41 -0.99 6.17 1.52
C ILE A 41 -0.78 7.64 1.14
N THR A 42 -1.52 8.12 0.15
CA THR A 42 -1.46 9.52 -0.29
C THR A 42 -1.85 10.48 0.85
N GLY A 43 -2.93 10.18 1.58
CA GLY A 43 -3.35 11.00 2.72
C GLY A 43 -2.31 11.05 3.84
N GLU A 44 -1.73 9.91 4.20
CA GLU A 44 -0.66 9.86 5.21
C GLU A 44 0.59 10.63 4.74
N PHE A 45 0.98 10.50 3.47
CA PHE A 45 2.12 11.23 2.91
C PHE A 45 1.90 12.74 2.92
N GLN A 46 0.68 13.21 2.62
CA GLN A 46 0.32 14.63 2.73
C GLN A 46 0.46 15.14 4.18
N MET A 47 0.02 14.35 5.16
CA MET A 47 0.18 14.68 6.58
C MET A 47 1.66 14.71 6.99
N MET A 48 2.44 13.73 6.55
CA MET A 48 3.88 13.66 6.83
C MET A 48 4.64 14.82 6.19
N GLN A 49 4.29 15.21 4.95
CA GLN A 49 4.85 16.38 4.28
C GLN A 49 4.54 17.66 5.08
N SER A 50 3.28 17.87 5.46
CA SER A 50 2.87 19.04 6.25
C SER A 50 3.64 19.13 7.56
N PHE A 51 3.89 17.99 8.21
CA PHE A 51 4.70 17.93 9.42
C PHE A 51 6.16 18.35 9.19
N LEU A 52 6.74 17.99 8.04
CA LEU A 52 8.10 18.41 7.68
C LEU A 52 8.19 19.91 7.38
N GLU A 53 7.18 20.49 6.74
CA GLU A 53 7.16 21.91 6.37
C GLU A 53 7.15 22.84 7.59
N VAL A 54 6.51 22.42 8.69
CA VAL A 54 6.46 23.21 9.94
C VAL A 54 7.65 22.95 10.87
N ALA A 55 8.56 22.03 10.52
CA ALA A 55 9.68 21.68 11.38
C ALA A 55 10.77 22.77 11.38
N SER A 56 11.18 23.23 12.58
CA SER A 56 12.24 24.22 12.72
C SER A 56 13.63 23.66 12.37
N LYS A 57 14.58 24.54 12.02
CA LYS A 57 15.99 24.15 11.79
C LYS A 57 16.63 23.44 12.98
N GLU A 58 16.24 23.80 14.21
CA GLU A 58 16.70 23.13 15.43
C GLU A 58 16.16 21.69 15.52
N ARG A 59 14.86 21.51 15.26
CA ARG A 59 14.22 20.18 15.22
C ARG A 59 14.81 19.30 14.11
N ALA A 60 15.14 19.88 12.95
CA ALA A 60 15.80 19.17 11.86
C ALA A 60 17.19 18.61 12.24
N ASN A 61 17.85 19.17 13.26
CA ASN A 61 19.13 18.67 13.75
C ASN A 61 19.02 17.49 14.73
N ASN A 62 17.82 17.20 15.24
CA ASN A 62 17.56 16.09 16.14
C ASN A 62 17.80 14.73 15.44
N LYS A 63 18.52 13.80 16.11
CA LYS A 63 18.85 12.48 15.55
C LYS A 63 17.63 11.60 15.28
N VAL A 64 16.60 11.69 16.12
CA VAL A 64 15.33 10.96 15.96
C VAL A 64 14.61 11.47 14.71
N VAL A 65 14.50 12.79 14.56
CA VAL A 65 13.89 13.42 13.37
C VAL A 65 14.65 13.05 12.11
N LYS A 66 15.99 13.14 12.10
CA LYS A 66 16.82 12.71 10.96
C LYS A 66 16.60 11.24 10.59
N THR A 67 16.39 10.37 11.58
CA THR A 67 16.12 8.95 11.34
C THR A 67 14.74 8.73 10.74
N TRP A 68 13.73 9.43 11.25
CA TRP A 68 12.38 9.38 10.72
C TRP A 68 12.31 9.92 9.28
N VAL A 69 12.96 11.05 8.98
CA VAL A 69 13.05 11.61 7.61
C VAL A 69 13.70 10.62 6.65
N ARG A 70 14.77 9.92 7.07
CA ARG A 70 15.40 8.88 6.25
C ARG A 70 14.41 7.77 5.90
N GLN A 71 13.71 7.25 6.91
CA GLN A 71 12.73 6.18 6.72
C GLN A 71 11.54 6.62 5.86
N LEU A 72 11.09 7.87 5.99
CA LEU A 72 10.03 8.42 5.15
C LEU A 72 10.47 8.53 3.69
N ARG A 73 11.70 8.97 3.43
CA ARG A 73 12.25 9.01 2.07
C ARG A 73 12.37 7.60 1.48
N ASP A 74 12.92 6.65 2.22
CA ASP A 74 13.09 5.29 1.74
C ASP A 74 11.70 4.65 1.46
N LEU A 75 10.70 4.94 2.31
CA LEU A 75 9.31 4.53 2.09
C LEU A 75 8.68 5.20 0.85
N ALA A 76 9.01 6.46 0.57
CA ALA A 76 8.50 7.15 -0.61
C ALA A 76 9.01 6.52 -1.92
N LEU A 77 10.27 6.08 -1.93
CA LEU A 77 10.83 5.34 -3.07
C LEU A 77 10.11 4.00 -3.27
N ASP A 78 9.89 3.25 -2.19
CA ASP A 78 9.20 1.96 -2.30
C ASP A 78 7.73 2.12 -2.77
N VAL A 79 7.06 3.22 -2.40
CA VAL A 79 5.72 3.54 -2.91
C VAL A 79 5.75 3.91 -4.40
N GLU A 80 6.75 4.69 -4.83
CA GLU A 80 6.94 5.04 -6.24
C GLU A 80 7.15 3.79 -7.11
N ASP A 81 8.06 2.90 -6.70
CA ASP A 81 8.34 1.65 -7.39
C ASP A 81 7.09 0.76 -7.52
N CYS A 82 6.31 0.63 -6.44
CA CYS A 82 5.08 -0.18 -6.45
C CYS A 82 3.98 0.45 -7.32
N VAL A 83 3.84 1.78 -7.31
CA VAL A 83 2.91 2.49 -8.20
C VAL A 83 3.30 2.29 -9.66
N GLU A 84 4.59 2.39 -9.99
CA GLU A 84 5.08 2.13 -11.34
C GLU A 84 4.73 0.70 -11.78
N PHE A 85 4.96 -0.29 -10.91
CA PHE A 85 4.58 -1.68 -11.17
C PHE A 85 3.07 -1.82 -11.44
N VAL A 86 2.20 -1.24 -10.60
CA VAL A 86 0.74 -1.27 -10.80
C VAL A 86 0.33 -0.64 -12.14
N VAL A 87 0.93 0.50 -12.51
CA VAL A 87 0.64 1.19 -13.78
C VAL A 87 1.08 0.35 -14.98
N GLN A 88 2.25 -0.28 -14.90
CA GLN A 88 2.72 -1.20 -15.94
C GLN A 88 1.75 -2.37 -16.12
N LEU A 89 1.21 -2.92 -15.02
CA LEU A 89 0.20 -3.97 -15.08
C LEU A 89 -1.09 -3.50 -15.74
N ASP A 90 -1.61 -2.33 -15.37
CA ASP A 90 -2.85 -1.80 -15.95
C ASP A 90 -2.71 -1.49 -17.45
N ASN A 91 -1.56 -0.98 -17.89
CA ASN A 91 -1.28 -0.75 -19.31
C ASN A 91 -1.21 -2.05 -20.14
N SER A 92 -0.86 -3.18 -19.52
CA SER A 92 -0.89 -4.51 -20.15
C SER A 92 -2.25 -5.21 -20.09
N SER A 93 -3.25 -4.59 -19.45
CA SER A 93 -4.39 -5.26 -18.81
C SER A 93 -5.59 -5.59 -19.70
N SER A 94 -5.58 -5.35 -21.01
CA SER A 94 -6.81 -5.53 -21.82
C SER A 94 -7.43 -6.92 -21.67
N TRP A 95 -6.61 -7.94 -21.35
CA TRP A 95 -7.01 -9.34 -21.17
C TRP A 95 -6.48 -10.02 -19.89
N SER A 96 -6.09 -9.25 -18.86
CA SER A 96 -5.45 -9.82 -17.64
C SER A 96 -6.34 -10.83 -16.89
N TRP A 97 -7.65 -10.60 -16.84
CA TRP A 97 -8.60 -11.49 -16.18
C TRP A 97 -8.63 -12.89 -16.82
N MET A 98 -8.26 -13.04 -18.11
CA MET A 98 -8.22 -14.34 -18.77
C MET A 98 -7.18 -15.27 -18.17
N TRP A 99 -6.10 -14.75 -17.59
CA TRP A 99 -5.12 -15.57 -16.86
C TRP A 99 -5.72 -16.26 -15.64
N ARG A 100 -6.78 -15.69 -15.04
CA ARG A 100 -7.51 -16.29 -13.90
C ARG A 100 -8.47 -17.39 -14.31
N VAL A 101 -8.81 -17.48 -15.60
CA VAL A 101 -9.63 -18.57 -16.17
C VAL A 101 -8.77 -19.79 -16.49
N LEU A 102 -7.45 -19.63 -16.64
CA LEU A 102 -6.55 -20.76 -16.89
C LEU A 102 -6.44 -21.70 -15.67
N PRO A 103 -6.25 -23.00 -15.90
CA PRO A 103 -5.92 -23.95 -14.84
C PRO A 103 -4.68 -23.49 -14.05
N SER A 104 -4.67 -23.73 -12.73
CA SER A 104 -3.58 -23.29 -11.84
C SER A 104 -2.17 -23.78 -12.26
N CYS A 105 -2.07 -24.87 -13.03
CA CYS A 105 -0.79 -25.38 -13.54
C CYS A 105 -0.28 -24.67 -14.80
N MET A 106 -1.11 -23.82 -15.43
CA MET A 106 -0.84 -23.10 -16.68
C MET A 106 -0.93 -21.58 -16.50
N ALA A 107 -1.34 -21.12 -15.31
CA ALA A 107 -1.47 -19.70 -15.01
C ALA A 107 -0.08 -19.07 -14.76
N PRO A 108 0.26 -17.96 -15.41
CA PRO A 108 1.42 -17.15 -15.04
C PRO A 108 1.33 -16.67 -13.58
N SER A 109 2.46 -16.18 -13.04
CA SER A 109 2.46 -15.42 -11.78
C SER A 109 1.39 -14.35 -11.83
N ARG A 110 0.54 -14.31 -10.81
CA ARG A 110 -0.60 -13.39 -10.75
C ARG A 110 -0.09 -12.02 -10.34
N HIS A 111 0.49 -11.29 -11.28
CA HIS A 111 1.13 -10.00 -11.03
C HIS A 111 0.24 -8.99 -10.28
N LEU A 112 -1.08 -9.02 -10.49
CA LEU A 112 -2.02 -8.16 -9.75
C LEU A 112 -2.17 -8.60 -8.28
N ASP A 113 -2.13 -9.89 -7.98
CA ASP A 113 -2.16 -10.39 -6.60
C ASP A 113 -0.87 -9.95 -5.88
N ASP A 114 0.27 -10.07 -6.55
CA ASP A 114 1.57 -9.62 -6.04
C ASP A 114 1.55 -8.10 -5.74
N ALA A 115 1.05 -7.29 -6.67
CA ALA A 115 0.92 -5.84 -6.48
C ALA A 115 -0.01 -5.46 -5.31
N VAL A 116 -1.10 -6.21 -5.13
CA VAL A 116 -2.02 -6.02 -3.99
C VAL A 116 -1.31 -6.33 -2.68
N ASP A 117 -0.51 -7.38 -2.63
CA ASP A 117 0.20 -7.77 -1.41
C ASP A 117 1.34 -6.81 -1.09
N GLU A 118 2.08 -6.31 -2.10
CA GLU A 118 3.05 -5.22 -1.92
C GLU A 118 2.39 -3.94 -1.40
N MET A 119 1.25 -3.54 -1.99
CA MET A 119 0.53 -2.34 -1.56
C MET A 119 0.04 -2.43 -0.11
N LYS A 120 -0.47 -3.59 0.31
CA LYS A 120 -0.84 -3.85 1.71
C LYS A 120 0.36 -3.74 2.65
N GLN A 121 1.51 -4.28 2.25
CA GLN A 121 2.74 -4.19 3.04
C GLN A 121 3.20 -2.73 3.16
N LEU A 122 3.15 -1.96 2.07
CA LEU A 122 3.47 -0.54 2.08
C LEU A 122 2.54 0.25 2.99
N LYS A 123 1.23 0.03 2.90
CA LYS A 123 0.25 0.64 3.79
C LYS A 123 0.57 0.36 5.27
N ALA A 124 0.84 -0.89 5.63
CA ALA A 124 1.21 -1.24 7.00
C ALA A 124 2.51 -0.53 7.45
N ARG A 125 3.49 -0.40 6.55
CA ARG A 125 4.74 0.33 6.84
C ARG A 125 4.51 1.83 7.01
N VAL A 126 3.59 2.43 6.25
CA VAL A 126 3.17 3.83 6.41
C VAL A 126 2.57 4.04 7.80
N GLU A 127 1.62 3.19 8.20
CA GLU A 127 1.02 3.23 9.54
C GLU A 127 2.09 3.10 10.64
N ASP A 128 3.02 2.16 10.49
CA ASP A 128 4.12 1.95 11.44
C ASP A 128 5.06 3.16 11.54
N VAL A 129 5.40 3.80 10.42
CA VAL A 129 6.19 5.03 10.39
C VAL A 129 5.44 6.17 11.09
N SER A 130 4.15 6.31 10.83
CA SER A 130 3.26 7.30 11.46
C SER A 130 3.17 7.10 12.98
N HIS A 131 2.91 5.86 13.43
CA HIS A 131 2.83 5.51 14.84
C HIS A 131 4.15 5.70 15.60
N ARG A 132 5.29 5.35 14.99
CA ARG A 132 6.61 5.59 15.60
C ARG A 132 6.87 7.09 15.72
N ASN A 133 6.52 7.88 14.71
CA ASN A 133 6.62 9.34 14.77
C ASN A 133 5.82 9.91 15.94
N ALA A 134 4.55 9.53 16.08
CA ALA A 134 3.68 9.95 17.18
C ALA A 134 4.28 9.60 18.55
N ARG A 135 4.89 8.42 18.67
CA ARG A 135 5.49 7.92 19.92
C ARG A 135 6.77 8.67 20.31
N TYR A 136 7.65 8.96 19.35
CA TYR A 136 8.98 9.51 19.65
C TYR A 136 9.10 11.02 19.47
N ASN A 137 8.18 11.69 18.76
CA ASN A 137 8.21 13.15 18.63
C ASN A 137 7.98 13.88 19.96
N LEU A 138 7.15 13.33 20.86
CA LEU A 138 6.90 13.92 22.20
C LEU A 138 8.16 13.96 23.08
N ILE A 139 9.08 13.02 22.87
CA ILE A 139 10.37 12.96 23.57
C ILE A 139 11.30 14.09 23.09
N SER A 140 11.16 14.51 21.83
CA SER A 140 11.99 15.57 21.25
C SER A 140 11.62 16.98 21.73
N ASP A 141 10.34 17.24 22.03
CA ASP A 141 9.87 18.54 22.57
C ASP A 141 10.12 18.69 24.08
N SER A 142 10.15 17.57 24.81
CA SER A 142 10.29 17.58 26.27
C SER A 142 11.73 17.86 26.74
N GLY A 143 12.74 17.67 25.88
CA GLY A 143 14.16 17.84 26.24
C GLY A 143 14.66 19.29 26.31
N SER A 144 13.87 20.28 25.89
CA SER A 144 14.28 21.70 25.87
C SER A 144 13.85 22.49 27.12
N LYS A 145 13.00 21.93 27.98
CA LYS A 145 12.57 22.63 29.21
C LYS A 145 13.36 22.15 30.43
N HIS A 146 14.60 22.62 30.59
CA HIS A 146 15.25 22.61 31.89
C HIS A 146 15.92 23.95 32.26
N VAL A 147 15.13 24.75 32.97
CA VAL A 147 15.46 25.56 34.16
C VAL A 147 16.62 26.57 34.05
N SER A 148 16.27 27.84 33.75
CA SER A 148 16.98 28.99 34.30
C SER A 148 16.18 29.56 35.47
N ASN A 149 16.18 28.87 36.61
CA ASN A 149 15.73 29.47 37.86
C ASN A 149 16.98 29.95 38.63
N ARG A 150 17.44 31.17 38.33
CA ARG A 150 18.38 31.89 39.20
C ARG A 150 17.56 32.77 40.13
N GLN A 151 17.35 32.28 41.34
CA GLN A 151 16.82 33.08 42.45
C GLN A 151 17.98 33.85 43.09
N PRO A 152 17.88 35.16 43.36
CA PRO A 152 18.90 35.86 44.11
C PRO A 152 18.80 35.45 45.59
N ARG A 153 19.94 35.11 46.20
CA ARG A 153 20.05 34.97 47.66
C ARG A 153 20.08 36.35 48.33
N PRO A 154 19.60 36.44 49.58
CA PRO A 154 19.38 37.69 50.30
C PRO A 154 20.66 38.47 50.59
#